data_AF-A0A1V6CX85-F1
#
_entry.id   AF-A0A1V6CX85-F1
#
_cell.length_a   1.000
_cell.length_b   1.000
_cell.length_c   1.000
_cell.angle_alpha   90.00
_cell.angle_beta   90.00
_cell.angle_gamma   90.00
#
_symmetry.space_group_name_H-M   'P 1'
#
loop_
_entity.id
_entity.type
_entity.pdbx_description
1 polymer ?
#
loop_
_entity_poly.entity_id
_entity_poly.type
_entity_poly.pdbx_seq_one_letter_code
_entity_poly.pdbx_strand_id
1 'polypeptide(L)'
;MTPNAACAPTWKDLPAELRRMNWWPLLLAPAAVIAVSIPYALGDTRVLSLQNSLDDFAPFLIGFAAAVYILRAFVTRNPLYILLAVLATAMTIREIHFEKTAAEPYIQKGIYVAAGLVAIWGIAWHKRLIGLLTGDRRHWSWLTCTFVMYFISVVVSRRVFKFVPGERMMHRVLEEALETVAHAMFIVTCLLGSWRRSAGSGSESSPADAPAADR
;
A
#
# COMPACT_ATOMS: atom_id res chain seq x y z
N MET A 1 -32.83 9.78 -31.64
CA MET A 1 -32.26 8.60 -30.95
C MET A 1 -31.84 9.04 -29.56
N THR A 2 -32.61 8.71 -28.53
CA THR A 2 -32.22 8.97 -27.13
C THR A 2 -31.18 7.93 -26.72
N PRO A 3 -29.99 8.31 -26.23
CA PRO A 3 -29.03 7.35 -25.71
C PRO A 3 -29.68 6.60 -24.54
N ASN A 4 -29.64 5.26 -24.60
CA ASN A 4 -30.05 4.43 -23.47
C ASN A 4 -29.22 4.86 -22.25
N ALA A 5 -29.89 5.45 -21.26
CA ALA A 5 -29.28 5.76 -19.99
C ALA A 5 -28.91 4.41 -19.34
N ALA A 6 -27.66 3.99 -19.52
CA ALA A 6 -27.13 2.81 -18.86
C ALA A 6 -27.28 3.03 -17.35
N CYS A 7 -27.99 2.11 -16.70
CA CYS A 7 -28.20 2.17 -15.25
C CYS A 7 -26.82 2.22 -14.58
N ALA A 8 -26.62 3.19 -13.67
CA ALA A 8 -25.35 3.32 -12.98
C ALA A 8 -25.04 2.02 -12.23
N PRO A 9 -23.79 1.52 -12.27
CA PRO A 9 -23.41 0.31 -11.57
C PRO A 9 -23.73 0.46 -10.08
N THR A 10 -24.41 -0.53 -9.53
CA THR A 10 -24.77 -0.62 -8.12
C THR A 10 -23.69 -1.36 -7.35
N TRP A 11 -23.68 -1.24 -6.02
CA TRP A 11 -22.74 -1.99 -5.17
C TRP A 11 -22.84 -3.52 -5.33
N LYS A 12 -23.96 -4.03 -5.86
CA LYS A 12 -24.17 -5.46 -6.12
C LYS A 12 -23.34 -5.95 -7.32
N ASP A 13 -22.97 -5.04 -8.22
CA ASP A 13 -22.19 -5.30 -9.42
C ASP A 13 -20.69 -5.36 -9.14
N LEU A 14 -20.27 -4.99 -7.92
CA LEU A 14 -18.87 -5.15 -7.49
C LEU A 14 -18.52 -6.63 -7.28
N PRO A 15 -17.29 -7.05 -7.66
CA PRO A 15 -16.74 -8.34 -7.31
C PRO A 15 -16.98 -8.72 -5.84
N ALA A 16 -17.36 -9.97 -5.59
CA ALA A 16 -17.70 -10.45 -4.26
C ALA A 16 -16.54 -10.33 -3.26
N GLU A 17 -15.30 -10.24 -3.75
CA GLU A 17 -14.10 -9.98 -2.96
C GLU A 17 -14.12 -8.56 -2.37
N LEU A 18 -14.40 -7.53 -3.19
CA LEU A 18 -14.41 -6.13 -2.75
C LEU A 18 -15.50 -5.85 -1.72
N ARG A 19 -16.67 -6.47 -1.89
CA ARG A 19 -17.79 -6.36 -0.94
C ARG A 19 -17.48 -6.94 0.43
N ARG A 20 -16.54 -7.88 0.52
CA ARG A 20 -16.16 -8.56 1.77
C ARG A 20 -14.93 -7.95 2.43
N MET A 21 -14.37 -6.89 1.85
CA MET A 21 -13.23 -6.18 2.41
C MET A 21 -13.67 -5.28 3.56
N ASN A 22 -12.80 -5.20 4.57
CA ASN A 22 -12.96 -4.27 5.68
C ASN A 22 -12.40 -2.91 5.25
N TRP A 23 -13.29 -2.01 4.84
CA TRP A 23 -12.93 -0.66 4.39
C TRP A 23 -12.74 0.34 5.52
N TRP A 24 -13.06 -0.04 6.76
CA TRP A 24 -12.94 0.87 7.91
C TRP A 24 -11.53 1.45 8.13
N PRO A 25 -10.39 0.80 7.78
CA PRO A 25 -9.07 1.44 7.91
C PRO A 25 -8.94 2.70 7.04
N LEU A 26 -9.74 2.85 5.97
CA LEU A 26 -9.77 4.09 5.19
C LEU A 26 -10.29 5.30 5.99
N LEU A 27 -10.99 5.08 7.11
CA LEU A 27 -11.39 6.16 8.02
C LEU A 27 -10.19 6.86 8.67
N LEU A 28 -8.99 6.24 8.63
CA LEU A 28 -7.76 6.90 9.07
C LEU A 28 -7.40 8.09 8.19
N ALA A 29 -7.82 8.12 6.92
CA ALA A 29 -7.54 9.23 6.01
C ALA A 29 -8.26 10.52 6.45
N PRO A 30 -9.61 10.54 6.58
CA PRO A 30 -10.28 11.72 7.11
C PRO A 30 -9.86 12.02 8.55
N ALA A 31 -9.53 11.02 9.37
CA ALA A 31 -9.01 11.27 10.72
C ALA A 31 -7.69 12.04 10.70
N ALA A 32 -6.73 11.68 9.82
CA ALA A 32 -5.48 12.40 9.66
C ALA A 32 -5.70 13.83 9.14
N VAL A 33 -6.59 13.99 8.14
CA VAL A 33 -6.96 15.31 7.62
C VAL A 33 -7.56 16.18 8.72
N ILE A 34 -8.48 15.64 9.53
CA ILE A 34 -9.10 16.35 10.66
C ILE A 34 -8.04 16.72 11.71
N ALA A 35 -7.14 15.80 12.04
CA ALA A 35 -6.09 16.01 13.04
C ALA A 35 -5.12 17.14 12.66
N VAL A 36 -4.89 17.38 11.36
CA VAL A 36 -4.08 18.50 10.87
C VAL A 36 -4.93 19.77 10.70
N SER A 37 -6.13 19.65 10.11
CA SER A 37 -6.93 20.80 9.68
C SER A 37 -7.57 21.54 10.84
N ILE A 38 -8.05 20.84 11.88
CA ILE A 38 -8.71 21.50 13.02
C ILE A 38 -7.73 22.39 13.79
N PRO A 39 -6.56 21.91 14.26
CA PRO A 39 -5.61 22.77 14.96
C PRO A 39 -5.16 23.97 14.12
N TYR A 40 -4.92 23.76 12.82
CA TYR A 40 -4.60 24.86 11.91
C TYR A 40 -5.72 25.91 11.84
N ALA A 41 -6.98 25.48 11.67
CA ALA A 41 -8.14 26.36 11.63
C ALA A 41 -8.36 27.13 12.94
N LEU A 42 -7.92 26.57 14.07
CA LEU A 42 -7.94 27.22 15.38
C LEU A 42 -6.74 28.16 15.62
N GLY A 43 -5.84 28.30 14.64
CA GLY A 43 -4.69 29.19 14.70
C GLY A 43 -3.42 28.58 15.32
N ASP A 44 -3.39 27.27 15.57
CA ASP A 44 -2.18 26.60 16.08
C ASP A 44 -1.20 26.32 14.94
N THR A 45 -0.24 27.23 14.75
CA THR A 45 0.80 27.11 13.73
C THR A 45 1.82 26.01 14.04
N ARG A 46 1.85 25.44 15.25
CA ARG A 46 2.75 24.32 15.58
C ARG A 46 2.46 23.08 14.75
N VAL A 47 1.24 22.95 14.22
CA VAL A 47 0.90 21.87 13.28
C VAL A 47 1.78 21.91 12.01
N LEU A 48 2.29 23.09 11.62
CA LEU A 48 3.22 23.18 10.49
C LEU A 48 4.60 22.60 10.82
N SER A 49 5.01 22.66 12.09
CA SER A 49 6.25 22.03 12.56
C SER A 49 6.15 20.50 12.69
N LEU A 50 4.91 19.96 12.75
CA LEU A 50 4.67 18.52 12.77
C LEU A 50 5.25 17.84 11.53
N GLN A 51 5.28 18.55 10.40
CA GLN A 51 5.87 18.06 9.15
C GLN A 51 7.30 17.55 9.36
N ASN A 52 8.15 18.32 10.03
CA ASN A 52 9.55 17.95 10.23
C ASN A 52 9.66 16.69 11.11
N SER A 53 8.81 16.60 12.15
CA SER A 53 8.79 15.40 12.99
C SER A 53 8.32 14.16 12.22
N LEU A 54 7.30 14.30 11.36
CA LEU A 54 6.80 13.18 10.56
C LEU A 54 7.86 12.71 9.55
N ASP A 55 8.53 13.65 8.88
CA ASP A 55 9.63 13.41 7.96
C ASP A 55 10.80 12.68 8.66
N ASP A 56 11.19 13.12 9.87
CA ASP A 56 12.22 12.45 10.67
C ASP A 56 11.84 11.00 11.05
N PHE A 57 10.55 10.72 11.30
CA PHE A 57 10.09 9.39 11.71
C PHE A 57 9.80 8.44 10.54
N ALA A 58 9.46 8.96 9.36
CA ALA A 58 9.04 8.17 8.20
C ALA A 58 10.06 7.06 7.82
N PRO A 59 11.38 7.33 7.71
CA PRO A 59 12.39 6.32 7.37
C PRO A 59 12.40 5.12 8.34
N PHE A 60 12.19 5.39 9.64
CA PHE A 60 12.19 4.34 10.67
C PHE A 60 10.95 3.44 10.55
N LEU A 61 9.79 4.03 10.29
CA LEU A 61 8.54 3.27 10.14
C LEU A 61 8.60 2.35 8.92
N ILE A 62 8.98 2.89 7.76
CA ILE A 62 9.05 2.09 6.54
C ILE A 62 10.22 1.11 6.57
N GLY A 63 11.36 1.49 7.18
CA GLY A 63 12.50 0.62 7.40
C GLY A 63 12.16 -0.58 8.29
N PHE A 64 11.35 -0.37 9.33
CA PHE A 64 10.83 -1.46 10.15
C PHE A 64 9.93 -2.40 9.33
N ALA A 65 9.00 -1.87 8.55
CA ALA A 65 8.15 -2.67 7.66
C ALA A 65 8.99 -3.49 6.67
N ALA A 66 10.03 -2.89 6.07
CA ALA A 66 10.95 -3.56 5.16
C ALA A 66 11.68 -4.72 5.84
N ALA A 67 12.25 -4.50 7.03
CA ALA A 67 12.93 -5.55 7.80
C ALA A 67 12.00 -6.74 8.11
N VAL A 68 10.76 -6.47 8.56
CA VAL A 68 9.79 -7.52 8.85
C VAL A 68 9.38 -8.27 7.57
N TYR A 69 9.12 -7.57 6.46
CA TYR A 69 8.78 -8.24 5.20
C TYR A 69 9.92 -9.06 4.63
N ILE A 70 11.17 -8.59 4.72
CA ILE A 70 12.36 -9.34 4.34
C ILE A 70 12.44 -10.64 5.16
N LEU A 71 12.30 -10.54 6.48
CA LEU A 71 12.27 -11.71 7.36
C LEU A 71 11.15 -12.68 6.97
N ARG A 72 9.94 -12.18 6.72
CA ARG A 72 8.80 -13.00 6.29
C ARG A 72 9.03 -13.66 4.95
N ALA A 73 9.60 -12.95 3.99
CA ALA A 73 9.96 -13.46 2.68
C ALA A 73 10.94 -14.64 2.81
N PHE A 74 11.97 -14.51 3.65
CA PHE A 74 12.92 -15.59 3.93
C PHE A 74 12.28 -16.81 4.61
N VAL A 75 11.45 -16.59 5.64
CA VAL A 75 10.86 -17.67 6.45
C VAL A 75 9.80 -18.46 5.67
N THR A 76 8.92 -17.75 4.98
CA THR A 76 7.73 -18.35 4.35
C THR A 76 7.94 -18.71 2.88
N ARG A 77 8.94 -18.10 2.22
CA ARG A 77 9.19 -18.19 0.78
C ARG A 77 7.97 -17.84 -0.08
N ASN A 78 7.08 -17.00 0.44
CA ASN A 78 5.87 -16.59 -0.24
C ASN A 78 6.19 -15.43 -1.21
N PRO A 79 5.89 -15.54 -2.52
CA PRO A 79 6.22 -14.52 -3.51
C PRO A 79 5.55 -13.17 -3.23
N LEU A 80 4.39 -13.15 -2.55
CA LEU A 80 3.76 -11.92 -2.11
C LEU A 80 4.67 -11.15 -1.14
N TYR A 81 5.21 -11.81 -0.12
CA TYR A 81 6.08 -11.13 0.84
C TYR A 81 7.41 -10.72 0.24
N ILE A 82 7.90 -11.42 -0.79
CA ILE A 82 9.07 -10.97 -1.57
C ILE A 82 8.73 -9.64 -2.27
N LEU A 83 7.57 -9.57 -2.96
CA LEU A 83 7.14 -8.35 -3.62
C LEU A 83 6.97 -7.18 -2.62
N LEU A 84 6.33 -7.45 -1.48
CA LEU A 84 6.12 -6.45 -0.43
C LEU A 84 7.43 -6.04 0.24
N ALA A 85 8.40 -6.95 0.39
CA ALA A 85 9.75 -6.63 0.88
C ALA A 85 10.48 -5.70 -0.10
N VAL A 86 10.44 -6.00 -1.40
CA VAL A 86 11.06 -5.14 -2.43
C VAL A 86 10.40 -3.77 -2.44
N LEU A 87 9.06 -3.70 -2.38
CA LEU A 87 8.33 -2.44 -2.32
C LEU A 87 8.68 -1.63 -1.06
N ALA A 88 8.69 -2.26 0.12
CA ALA A 88 9.03 -1.61 1.37
C ALA A 88 10.46 -1.08 1.35
N THR A 89 11.43 -1.85 0.88
CA THR A 89 12.82 -1.42 0.74
C THR A 89 12.96 -0.26 -0.24
N ALA A 90 12.25 -0.28 -1.38
CA ALA A 90 12.26 0.82 -2.33
C ALA A 90 11.72 2.12 -1.70
N MET A 91 10.67 2.01 -0.90
CA MET A 91 10.13 3.15 -0.13
C MET A 91 11.10 3.59 0.98
N THR A 92 11.77 2.68 1.69
CA THR A 92 12.82 3.06 2.66
C THR A 92 13.97 3.84 2.00
N ILE A 93 14.41 3.41 0.83
CA ILE A 93 15.45 4.14 0.08
C ILE A 93 14.96 5.52 -0.36
N ARG A 94 13.65 5.67 -0.65
CA ARG A 94 13.02 6.97 -0.93
C ARG A 94 13.04 7.88 0.29
N GLU A 95 12.66 7.36 1.46
CA GLU A 95 12.57 8.15 2.69
C GLU A 95 13.94 8.53 3.27
N ILE A 96 14.97 7.70 3.03
CA ILE A 96 16.36 8.08 3.34
C ILE A 96 16.79 9.12 2.29
N HIS A 97 16.35 10.36 2.51
CA HIS A 97 16.72 11.51 1.70
C HIS A 97 18.24 11.67 1.75
N PHE A 98 18.94 11.29 0.69
CA PHE A 98 20.38 11.50 0.56
C PHE A 98 20.68 12.97 0.19
N GLU A 99 20.17 13.93 0.99
CA GLU A 99 20.22 15.40 0.79
C GLU A 99 21.64 15.98 0.62
N LYS A 100 22.68 15.18 0.80
CA LYS A 100 24.07 15.62 0.82
C LYS A 100 24.95 14.95 -0.23
N THR A 101 24.37 14.23 -1.19
CA THR A 101 25.17 13.53 -2.21
C THR A 101 24.84 13.99 -3.62
N ALA A 102 25.86 14.17 -4.46
CA ALA A 102 25.69 14.47 -5.89
C ALA A 102 24.88 13.40 -6.67
N ALA A 103 24.58 12.26 -6.03
CA ALA A 103 23.79 11.17 -6.57
C ALA A 103 22.27 11.34 -6.38
N GLU A 104 21.81 12.29 -5.56
CA GLU A 104 20.39 12.52 -5.23
C GLU A 104 19.44 12.50 -6.44
N PRO A 105 19.70 13.24 -7.55
CA PRO A 105 18.78 13.24 -8.69
C PRO A 105 18.66 11.89 -9.40
N TYR A 106 19.68 11.02 -9.29
CA TYR A 106 19.64 9.67 -9.87
C TYR A 106 18.89 8.69 -8.98
N ILE A 107 19.04 8.82 -7.66
CA ILE A 107 18.34 7.99 -6.67
C ILE A 107 16.83 8.22 -6.76
N GLN A 108 16.39 9.49 -6.78
CA GLN A 108 14.98 9.83 -6.92
C GLN A 108 14.36 9.26 -8.20
N LYS A 109 15.05 9.37 -9.35
CA LYS A 109 14.60 8.79 -10.62
C LYS A 109 14.57 7.26 -10.58
N GLY A 110 15.59 6.64 -9.97
CA GLY A 110 15.72 5.20 -9.83
C GLY A 110 14.58 4.57 -9.05
N ILE A 111 14.08 5.23 -8.01
CA ILE A 111 12.93 4.76 -7.21
C ILE A 111 11.67 4.63 -8.05
N TYR A 112 11.37 5.59 -8.94
CA TYR A 112 10.21 5.49 -9.83
C TYR A 112 10.33 4.31 -10.80
N VAL A 113 11.54 4.06 -11.33
CA VAL A 113 11.81 2.90 -12.18
C VAL A 113 11.61 1.60 -11.37
N ALA A 114 12.16 1.52 -10.16
CA ALA A 114 12.00 0.36 -9.29
C ALA A 114 10.52 0.10 -8.94
N ALA A 115 9.77 1.13 -8.56
CA ALA A 115 8.34 1.04 -8.30
C ALA A 115 7.57 0.58 -9.54
N GLY A 116 7.91 1.10 -10.73
CA GLY A 116 7.34 0.66 -12.00
C GLY A 116 7.60 -0.82 -12.30
N LEU A 117 8.84 -1.29 -12.09
CA LEU A 117 9.20 -2.70 -12.26
C LEU A 117 8.46 -3.61 -11.27
N VAL A 118 8.32 -3.19 -10.00
CA VAL A 118 7.53 -3.90 -8.99
C VAL A 118 6.07 -3.98 -9.40
N ALA A 119 5.49 -2.89 -9.93
CA ALA A 119 4.11 -2.88 -10.42
C ALA A 119 3.93 -3.83 -11.62
N ILE A 120 4.83 -3.78 -12.61
CA ILE A 120 4.82 -4.70 -13.76
C ILE A 120 4.93 -6.15 -13.28
N TRP A 121 5.82 -6.44 -12.33
CA TRP A 121 5.97 -7.77 -11.76
C TRP A 121 4.68 -8.23 -11.06
N GLY A 122 4.08 -7.37 -10.24
CA GLY A 122 2.81 -7.64 -9.58
C GLY A 122 1.67 -7.95 -10.55
N ILE A 123 1.60 -7.21 -11.67
CA ILE A 123 0.60 -7.43 -12.72
C ILE A 123 0.87 -8.74 -13.46
N ALA A 124 2.11 -8.99 -13.88
CA ALA A 124 2.49 -10.20 -14.60
C ALA A 124 2.20 -11.46 -13.75
N TRP A 125 2.30 -11.35 -12.43
CA TRP A 125 2.08 -12.45 -11.49
C TRP A 125 0.73 -12.40 -10.77
N HIS A 126 -0.20 -11.54 -11.21
CA HIS A 126 -1.45 -11.27 -10.48
C HIS A 126 -2.25 -12.54 -10.15
N LYS A 127 -2.37 -13.50 -11.08
CA LYS A 127 -3.11 -14.75 -10.85
C LYS A 127 -2.54 -15.56 -9.67
N ARG A 128 -1.20 -15.61 -9.57
CA ARG A 128 -0.50 -16.31 -8.49
C ARG A 128 -0.60 -15.55 -7.17
N LEU A 129 -0.54 -14.22 -7.22
CA LEU A 129 -0.62 -13.36 -6.03
C LEU A 129 -2.04 -13.32 -5.44
N ILE A 130 -3.08 -13.26 -6.28
CA ILE A 130 -4.48 -13.23 -5.84
C ILE A 130 -4.82 -14.46 -5.00
N GLY A 131 -4.41 -15.66 -5.41
CA GLY A 131 -4.66 -16.87 -4.63
C GLY A 131 -4.08 -16.80 -3.21
N LEU A 132 -2.88 -16.21 -3.07
CA LEU A 132 -2.20 -16.04 -1.80
C LEU A 132 -2.85 -14.95 -0.93
N LEU A 133 -3.45 -13.94 -1.55
CA LEU A 133 -4.16 -12.84 -0.89
C LEU A 133 -5.57 -13.25 -0.43
N THR A 134 -6.28 -14.04 -1.23
CA THR A 134 -7.67 -14.44 -0.93
C THR A 134 -7.82 -15.31 0.32
N GLY A 135 -6.74 -15.98 0.75
CA GLY A 135 -6.73 -16.81 1.96
C GLY A 135 -6.83 -16.01 3.27
N ASP A 136 -6.38 -14.75 3.29
CA ASP A 136 -6.42 -13.89 4.47
C ASP A 136 -7.05 -12.53 4.15
N ARG A 137 -8.37 -12.47 4.34
CA ARG A 137 -9.17 -11.27 4.06
C ARG A 137 -8.74 -10.05 4.86
N ARG A 138 -8.24 -10.24 6.09
CA ARG A 138 -7.82 -9.12 6.95
C ARG A 138 -6.55 -8.51 6.40
N HIS A 139 -5.54 -9.34 6.12
CA HIS A 139 -4.30 -8.88 5.51
C HIS A 139 -4.57 -8.18 4.17
N TRP A 140 -5.41 -8.78 3.31
CA TRP A 140 -5.76 -8.15 2.03
C TRP A 140 -6.47 -6.79 2.19
N SER A 141 -7.45 -6.70 3.08
CA SER A 141 -8.18 -5.44 3.31
C SER A 141 -7.24 -4.33 3.75
N TRP A 142 -6.37 -4.62 4.72
CA TRP A 142 -5.37 -3.64 5.19
C TRP A 142 -4.39 -3.26 4.10
N LEU A 143 -3.88 -4.23 3.33
CA LEU A 143 -2.92 -3.96 2.25
C LEU A 143 -3.52 -3.07 1.16
N THR A 144 -4.77 -3.33 0.75
CA THR A 144 -5.45 -2.45 -0.21
C THR A 144 -5.72 -1.08 0.38
N CYS A 145 -6.12 -0.98 1.64
CA CYS A 145 -6.32 0.31 2.29
C CYS A 145 -5.02 1.11 2.41
N THR A 146 -3.88 0.44 2.70
CA THR A 146 -2.54 1.04 2.69
C THR A 146 -2.20 1.61 1.31
N PHE A 147 -2.43 0.84 0.25
CA PHE A 147 -2.22 1.31 -1.12
C PHE A 147 -3.07 2.54 -1.46
N VAL A 148 -4.36 2.51 -1.10
CA VAL A 148 -5.26 3.66 -1.28
C VAL A 148 -4.78 4.87 -0.46
N MET A 149 -4.29 4.67 0.75
CA MET A 149 -3.74 5.75 1.58
C MET A 149 -2.53 6.42 0.93
N TYR A 150 -1.57 5.64 0.42
CA TYR A 150 -0.45 6.19 -0.35
C TYR A 150 -0.92 6.95 -1.58
N PHE A 151 -1.91 6.40 -2.30
CA PHE A 151 -2.48 7.08 -3.46
C PHE A 151 -3.11 8.43 -3.07
N ILE A 152 -3.86 8.50 -1.97
CA ILE A 152 -4.44 9.75 -1.46
C ILE A 152 -3.32 10.73 -1.09
N SER A 153 -2.25 10.29 -0.42
CA SER A 153 -1.10 11.14 -0.12
C SER A 153 -0.50 11.76 -1.41
N VAL A 154 -0.30 10.94 -2.46
CA VAL A 154 0.16 11.44 -3.76
C VAL A 154 -0.83 12.42 -4.40
N VAL A 155 -2.14 12.18 -4.28
CA VAL A 155 -3.16 13.12 -4.79
C VAL A 155 -3.07 14.48 -4.07
N VAL A 156 -2.82 14.46 -2.75
CA VAL A 156 -2.61 15.68 -1.95
C VAL A 156 -1.32 16.38 -2.35
N SER A 157 -0.22 15.65 -2.55
CA SER A 157 1.08 16.23 -2.98
C SER A 157 1.03 16.86 -4.37
N ARG A 158 0.23 16.30 -5.27
CA ARG A 158 -0.06 16.87 -6.59
C ARG A 158 -1.01 18.06 -6.54
N ARG A 159 -1.46 18.46 -5.35
CA ARG A 159 -2.31 19.63 -5.11
C ARG A 159 -3.59 19.61 -5.93
N VAL A 160 -4.19 18.42 -6.06
CA VAL A 160 -5.48 18.24 -6.75
C VAL A 160 -6.58 19.11 -6.10
N PHE A 161 -6.44 19.38 -4.79
CA PHE A 161 -7.36 20.21 -3.99
C PHE A 161 -6.97 21.69 -3.90
N LYS A 162 -6.20 22.24 -4.86
CA LYS A 162 -5.74 23.65 -4.87
C LYS A 162 -6.82 24.73 -4.72
N PHE A 163 -8.10 24.38 -4.85
CA PHE A 163 -9.25 25.28 -4.68
C PHE A 163 -9.71 25.40 -3.21
N VAL A 164 -9.21 24.55 -2.30
CA VAL A 164 -9.54 24.62 -0.88
C VAL A 164 -8.78 25.78 -0.21
N PRO A 165 -9.46 26.71 0.48
CA PRO A 165 -8.81 27.80 1.21
C PRO A 165 -7.79 27.27 2.23
N GLY A 166 -6.60 27.88 2.29
CA GLY A 166 -5.52 27.46 3.19
C GLY A 166 -4.75 26.21 2.74
N GLU A 167 -5.14 25.53 1.66
CA GLU A 167 -4.46 24.31 1.16
C GLU A 167 -2.98 24.52 0.92
N ARG A 168 -2.57 25.65 0.34
CA ARG A 168 -1.14 25.95 0.06
C ARG A 168 -0.26 25.83 1.30
N MET A 169 -0.78 26.18 2.47
CA MET A 169 -0.02 26.16 3.72
C MET A 169 -0.04 24.77 4.37
N MET A 170 -1.11 23.99 4.15
CA MET A 170 -1.32 22.69 4.82
C MET A 170 -0.94 21.48 3.97
N HIS A 171 -0.88 21.59 2.63
CA HIS A 171 -0.78 20.43 1.73
C HIS A 171 0.44 19.55 2.05
N ARG A 172 1.59 20.16 2.35
CA ARG A 172 2.81 19.42 2.70
C ARG A 172 2.65 18.66 4.01
N VAL A 173 2.13 19.31 5.07
CA VAL A 173 1.85 18.63 6.35
C VAL A 173 0.83 17.50 6.18
N LEU A 174 -0.20 17.71 5.35
CA LEU A 174 -1.23 16.71 5.06
C LEU A 174 -0.66 15.51 4.29
N GLU A 175 0.18 15.77 3.28
CA GLU A 175 0.93 14.75 2.55
C GLU A 175 1.75 13.89 3.52
N GLU A 176 2.60 14.51 4.34
CA GLU A 176 3.44 13.78 5.31
C GLU A 176 2.60 12.99 6.32
N ALA A 177 1.49 13.56 6.80
CA ALA A 177 0.61 12.88 7.75
C ALA A 177 -0.06 11.65 7.13
N LEU A 178 -0.55 11.76 5.89
CA LEU A 178 -1.17 10.66 5.17
C LEU A 178 -0.15 9.58 4.78
N GLU A 179 1.04 9.99 4.36
CA GLU A 179 2.16 9.08 4.08
C GLU A 179 2.59 8.32 5.34
N THR A 180 2.73 9.01 6.48
CA THR A 180 3.05 8.41 7.77
C THR A 180 1.97 7.41 8.22
N VAL A 181 0.68 7.76 8.05
CA VAL A 181 -0.42 6.82 8.32
C VAL A 181 -0.34 5.61 7.40
N ALA A 182 -0.02 5.80 6.12
CA ALA A 182 0.17 4.68 5.20
C ALA A 182 1.32 3.77 5.65
N HIS A 183 2.44 4.34 6.12
CA HIS A 183 3.56 3.56 6.69
C HIS A 183 3.11 2.74 7.90
N ALA A 184 2.40 3.37 8.85
CA ALA A 184 1.86 2.68 10.02
C ALA A 184 0.90 1.55 9.63
N MET A 185 0.02 1.77 8.66
CA MET A 185 -0.86 0.73 8.12
C MET A 185 -0.05 -0.38 7.43
N PHE A 186 1.05 -0.04 6.76
CA PHE A 186 1.94 -1.02 6.14
C PHE A 186 2.66 -1.88 7.18
N ILE A 187 3.04 -1.32 8.32
CA ILE A 187 3.50 -2.10 9.48
C ILE A 187 2.39 -3.04 9.97
N VAL A 188 1.15 -2.56 10.10
CA VAL A 188 0.04 -3.45 10.48
C VAL A 188 -0.09 -4.60 9.49
N THR A 189 0.06 -4.36 8.19
CA THR A 189 0.04 -5.45 7.19
C THR A 189 1.21 -6.42 7.32
N CYS A 190 2.39 -5.99 7.77
CA CYS A 190 3.51 -6.91 7.99
C CYS A 190 3.30 -7.79 9.22
N LEU A 191 2.51 -7.32 10.20
CA LEU A 191 2.10 -8.09 11.38
C LEU A 191 0.90 -9.00 11.10
N LEU A 192 0.02 -8.58 10.19
CA LEU A 192 -1.12 -9.37 9.73
C LEU A 192 -0.67 -10.36 8.64
N GLY A 193 -1.19 -11.58 8.67
CA GLY A 193 -0.90 -12.58 7.67
C GLY A 193 -0.27 -13.84 8.22
N SER A 194 -0.46 -14.93 7.51
CA SER A 194 0.06 -16.24 7.90
C SER A 194 1.58 -16.30 7.82
N TRP A 195 2.20 -16.91 8.84
CA TRP A 195 3.61 -17.32 8.87
C TRP A 195 3.82 -18.75 8.36
N ARG A 196 2.76 -19.41 7.87
CA ARG A 196 2.87 -20.74 7.29
C ARG A 196 3.67 -20.65 6.00
N ARG A 197 4.64 -21.56 5.82
CA ARG A 197 5.34 -21.73 4.55
C ARG A 197 4.31 -22.08 3.48
N SER A 198 4.42 -21.47 2.30
CA SER A 198 3.68 -21.93 1.14
C SER A 198 4.16 -23.35 0.84
N ALA A 199 3.39 -24.36 1.21
CA ALA A 199 3.61 -25.72 0.74
C ALA A 199 3.56 -25.63 -0.79
N GLY A 200 4.69 -25.89 -1.45
CA GLY A 200 4.77 -25.82 -2.90
C GLY A 200 3.64 -26.66 -3.47
N SER A 201 2.82 -26.08 -4.34
CA SER A 201 1.75 -26.74 -5.09
C SER A 201 2.35 -27.70 -6.13
N GLY A 202 3.26 -28.57 -5.68
CA GLY A 202 3.99 -29.57 -6.46
C GLY A 202 3.45 -30.98 -6.29
N SER A 203 2.25 -31.15 -5.73
CA SER A 203 1.48 -32.37 -5.98
C SER A 203 0.67 -32.16 -7.26
N GLU A 204 1.37 -32.12 -8.40
CA GLU A 204 0.79 -32.72 -9.59
C GLU A 204 0.47 -34.15 -9.19
N SER A 205 -0.80 -34.41 -8.89
CA SER A 205 -1.33 -35.76 -8.90
C SER A 205 -1.02 -36.32 -10.28
N SER A 206 0.03 -37.13 -10.36
CA SER A 206 0.37 -37.89 -11.54
C SER A 206 -0.92 -38.56 -12.05
N PRO A 207 -1.29 -38.42 -13.34
CA PRO A 207 -2.46 -39.10 -13.91
C PRO A 207 -2.38 -40.63 -13.87
N ALA A 208 -1.31 -41.20 -13.28
CA ALA A 208 -1.02 -42.62 -13.26
C ALA A 208 -1.93 -43.45 -12.33
N ASP A 209 -2.74 -42.82 -11.46
CA ASP A 209 -3.68 -43.53 -10.57
C ASP A 209 -5.12 -43.55 -11.11
N ALA A 210 -5.31 -43.46 -12.43
CA ALA A 210 -6.59 -43.90 -13.01
C ALA A 210 -6.65 -45.43 -12.87
N PRO A 211 -7.53 -46.00 -12.03
CA PRO A 211 -7.69 -47.45 -12.00
C PRO A 211 -8.08 -47.90 -13.41
N ALA A 212 -7.32 -48.85 -13.95
CA ALA A 212 -7.70 -49.54 -15.16
C ALA A 212 -9.14 -50.02 -14.98
N ALA A 213 -10.05 -49.47 -15.78
CA ALA A 213 -11.43 -49.92 -15.81
C ALA A 213 -11.41 -51.40 -16.17
N ASP A 214 -11.65 -52.22 -15.17
CA ASP A 214 -11.72 -53.67 -15.30
C ASP A 214 -13.11 -53.98 -15.91
N ARG A 215 -13.07 -54.42 -17.18
CA ARG A 215 -14.08 -55.19 -17.94
C ARG A 215 -15.24 -54.45 -18.62
#